data_AF-A0AAW1BGV2-F1
#
_entry.id   AF-A0AAW1BGV2-F1
#
_cell.length_a   1.000
_cell.length_b   1.000
_cell.length_c   1.000
_cell.angle_alpha   90.00
_cell.angle_beta   90.00
_cell.angle_gamma   90.00
#
_symmetry.space_group_name_H-M   'P 1'
#
loop_
_entity.id
_entity.type
_entity.pdbx_description
1 polymer ?
#
loop_
_entity_poly.entity_id
_entity_poly.type
_entity_poly.pdbx_seq_one_letter_code
_entity_poly.pdbx_strand_id
1 'polypeptide(L)'
;MDRHIPVYPLPEEIRKMSRDETICKYCGVSYLVLHEFKLLDEKVKAMEKKMKFYEGSVEREKILQEKLQCLSQDFEQCTAASESKTERIKELVTELENKETAIENLNKQSRSFHKEKEDIWRQSQLVQKTLQQHKFILKKAFNLIPFIREELNKFKEEVLGFLKEWISLKGEIFLQLKTINKIGLAEVSSLNQTLGECQRKNLVLQEEVEHLRVKSNAAALEAKQLQASLLRENELQNKCKELQKKTQEITDEIQATELKFQKAADEITYFKELVIKKSKECEDHQREFQKLSSEIGIAKSRFTHIVTEKEQSLLACQQMYQCLQEETIAKEKREDNLKKRTKILESELEIINKLLKQQEEEIVILKQERESVLVSHKKITEQLQETLRQKVLNEKNWQEKVETDRVKEHTSHKEEIARLKEEARIELDIEKQKHQELIAKYQKDQYELLHTKIPLLIRNATNKLKVERETLEKKLHEAERRVNEKDREGEKEWQSLKRQITELEFQLKEEQSIHNSVAEEMKEEIKKKTCELEKLTEEQKQLIQTMNQVQEENALLQDTVRRECEERYELTEALVQAKKQVMELKKLGGNFPLTQCSLVTSKENVSR
;
A
#
# COMPACT_ATOMS: atom_id res chain seq x y z
N MET A 1 48.19 95.29 -44.97
CA MET A 1 48.53 96.69 -44.65
C MET A 1 49.62 96.67 -43.60
N ASP A 2 50.79 97.20 -43.97
CA ASP A 2 51.99 97.23 -43.13
C ASP A 2 51.73 97.87 -41.78
N ARG A 3 52.05 97.14 -40.71
CA ARG A 3 51.95 97.63 -39.34
C ARG A 3 53.15 98.53 -39.06
N HIS A 4 52.93 99.83 -39.09
CA HIS A 4 53.89 100.79 -38.55
C HIS A 4 53.95 100.62 -37.03
N ILE A 5 54.96 99.90 -36.54
CA ILE A 5 55.28 99.84 -35.10
C ILE A 5 56.06 101.11 -34.79
N PRO A 6 55.57 102.01 -33.92
CA PRO A 6 56.35 103.15 -33.49
C PRO A 6 57.60 102.65 -32.75
N VAL A 7 58.77 103.04 -33.23
CA VAL A 7 60.09 102.56 -32.72
C VAL A 7 60.41 103.12 -31.32
N TYR A 8 59.62 104.07 -30.81
CA TYR A 8 59.79 104.65 -29.48
C TYR A 8 58.46 104.73 -28.72
N PRO A 9 58.38 104.24 -27.47
CA PRO A 9 57.24 104.51 -26.59
C PRO A 9 57.21 105.99 -26.20
N LEU A 10 56.03 106.52 -25.89
CA LEU A 10 55.87 107.87 -25.34
C LEU A 10 56.73 108.03 -24.07
N PRO A 11 57.45 109.16 -23.89
CA PRO A 11 58.25 109.45 -22.69
C PRO A 11 57.45 109.28 -21.39
N GLU A 12 58.10 108.84 -20.31
CA GLU A 12 57.43 108.54 -19.04
C GLU A 12 56.69 109.74 -18.45
N GLU A 13 57.20 110.95 -18.68
CA GLU A 13 56.64 112.21 -18.21
C GLU A 13 55.25 112.44 -18.82
N ILE A 14 55.08 112.14 -20.11
CA ILE A 14 53.81 112.32 -20.83
C ILE A 14 52.80 111.22 -20.47
N ARG A 15 53.28 110.00 -20.20
CA ARG A 15 52.42 108.89 -19.74
C ARG A 15 51.89 109.07 -18.32
N LYS A 16 52.57 109.85 -17.47
CA LYS A 16 52.22 110.08 -16.06
C LYS A 16 51.45 111.39 -15.83
N MET A 17 51.24 112.21 -16.86
CA MET A 17 50.42 113.43 -16.76
C MET A 17 48.97 113.12 -16.38
N SER A 18 48.37 114.02 -15.61
CA SER A 18 46.95 113.92 -15.26
C SER A 18 46.09 114.22 -16.49
N ARG A 19 44.88 113.63 -16.56
CA ARG A 19 43.98 113.81 -17.71
C ARG A 19 43.64 115.27 -17.99
N ASP A 20 43.61 116.11 -16.96
CA ASP A 20 43.29 117.52 -17.07
C ASP A 20 44.40 118.33 -17.79
N GLU A 21 45.63 117.82 -17.78
CA GLU A 21 46.80 118.44 -18.41
C GLU A 21 46.97 118.02 -19.87
N THR A 22 46.40 116.88 -20.28
CA THR A 22 46.49 116.37 -21.65
C THR A 22 45.34 116.85 -22.53
N ILE A 23 44.38 117.62 -21.98
CA ILE A 23 43.20 118.13 -22.68
C ILE A 23 43.43 119.54 -23.23
N CYS A 24 43.09 119.74 -24.51
CA CYS A 24 43.11 121.07 -25.14
C CYS A 24 42.08 122.00 -24.48
N LYS A 25 42.53 123.14 -23.93
CA LYS A 25 41.67 124.14 -23.27
C LYS A 25 40.63 124.81 -24.18
N TYR A 26 40.78 124.71 -25.51
CA TYR A 26 39.88 125.34 -26.48
C TYR A 26 38.82 124.41 -27.06
N CYS A 27 39.15 123.13 -27.28
CA CYS A 27 38.21 122.17 -27.88
C CYS A 27 37.87 120.98 -26.98
N GLY A 28 38.49 120.86 -25.79
CA GLY A 28 38.22 119.79 -24.83
C GLY A 28 38.72 118.40 -25.27
N VAL A 29 39.42 118.29 -26.39
CA VAL A 29 39.95 117.03 -26.92
C VAL A 29 41.35 116.79 -26.37
N SER A 30 41.62 115.58 -25.87
CA SER A 30 42.95 115.20 -25.38
C SER A 30 43.97 115.14 -26.53
N TYR A 31 45.15 115.73 -26.32
CA TYR A 31 46.29 115.65 -27.24
C TYR A 31 46.80 114.21 -27.40
N LEU A 32 46.39 113.30 -26.51
CA LEU A 32 46.71 111.87 -26.54
C LEU A 32 45.53 111.00 -26.99
N VAL A 33 44.42 111.58 -27.48
CA VAL A 33 43.20 110.83 -27.86
C VAL A 33 43.49 109.63 -28.75
N LEU A 34 44.38 109.76 -29.74
CA LEU A 34 44.79 108.63 -30.61
C LEU A 34 45.53 107.52 -29.86
N HIS A 35 46.34 107.86 -28.85
CA HIS A 35 47.02 106.88 -28.00
C HIS A 35 46.03 106.22 -27.03
N GLU A 36 45.12 107.00 -26.44
CA GLU A 36 44.06 106.49 -25.56
C GLU A 36 43.11 105.55 -26.31
N PHE A 37 42.73 105.87 -27.55
CA PHE A 37 41.96 104.98 -28.42
C PHE A 37 42.72 103.70 -28.76
N LYS A 38 44.03 103.77 -29.07
CA LYS A 38 44.85 102.56 -29.29
C LYS A 38 44.95 101.69 -28.04
N LEU A 39 45.10 102.29 -26.86
CA LEU A 39 45.23 101.57 -25.59
C LEU A 39 43.89 100.92 -25.19
N LEU A 40 42.76 101.58 -25.48
CA LEU A 40 41.43 101.00 -25.33
C LEU A 40 41.17 99.88 -26.35
N ASP A 41 41.57 100.05 -27.62
CA ASP A 41 41.47 99.02 -28.66
C ASP A 41 42.32 97.78 -28.31
N GLU A 42 43.53 97.96 -27.78
CA GLU A 42 44.36 96.87 -27.26
C GLU A 42 43.73 96.18 -26.04
N LYS A 43 43.12 96.94 -25.11
CA LYS A 43 42.40 96.37 -23.97
C LYS A 43 41.14 95.60 -24.39
N VAL A 44 40.39 96.11 -25.36
CA VAL A 44 39.22 95.44 -25.94
C VAL A 44 39.67 94.16 -26.63
N LYS A 45 40.72 94.19 -27.47
CA LYS A 45 41.31 92.99 -28.08
C LYS A 45 41.81 91.97 -27.04
N ALA A 46 42.37 92.44 -25.93
CA ALA A 46 42.79 91.57 -24.83
C ALA A 46 41.60 90.95 -24.08
N MET A 47 40.53 91.72 -23.84
CA MET A 47 39.28 91.20 -23.25
C MET A 47 38.57 90.23 -24.18
N GLU A 48 38.47 90.53 -25.48
CA GLU A 48 37.89 89.62 -26.48
C GLU A 48 38.66 88.29 -26.55
N LYS A 49 39.99 88.32 -26.46
CA LYS A 49 40.81 87.10 -26.39
C LYS A 49 40.53 86.30 -25.12
N LYS A 50 40.39 86.97 -23.96
CA LYS A 50 40.03 86.30 -22.69
C LYS A 50 38.61 85.74 -22.73
N MET A 51 37.66 86.48 -23.29
CA MET A 51 36.27 86.07 -23.43
C MET A 51 36.15 84.82 -24.30
N LYS A 52 36.83 84.79 -25.47
CA LYS A 52 36.90 83.59 -26.32
C LYS A 52 37.57 82.40 -25.63
N PHE A 53 38.59 82.65 -24.80
CA PHE A 53 39.21 81.59 -23.99
C PHE A 53 38.25 81.00 -22.96
N TYR A 54 37.50 81.85 -22.24
CA TYR A 54 36.52 81.42 -21.25
C TYR A 54 35.30 80.76 -21.87
N GLU A 55 34.78 81.25 -23.00
CA GLU A 55 33.74 80.57 -23.79
C GLU A 55 34.18 79.15 -24.15
N GLY A 56 35.40 78.98 -24.67
CA GLY A 56 35.96 77.67 -24.95
C GLY A 56 36.16 76.81 -23.69
N SER A 57 36.36 77.41 -22.52
CA SER A 57 36.48 76.69 -21.24
C SER A 57 35.13 76.19 -20.74
N VAL A 58 34.10 77.02 -20.81
CA VAL A 58 32.73 76.66 -20.45
C VAL A 58 32.23 75.52 -21.35
N GLU A 59 32.51 75.58 -22.65
CA GLU A 59 32.11 74.50 -23.56
C GLU A 59 32.84 73.18 -23.26
N ARG A 60 34.14 73.23 -22.93
CA ARG A 60 34.89 72.05 -22.48
C ARG A 60 34.34 71.48 -21.17
N GLU A 61 34.01 72.33 -20.21
CA GLU A 61 33.45 71.93 -18.92
C GLU A 61 32.07 71.30 -19.09
N LYS A 62 31.22 71.88 -19.94
CA LYS A 62 29.92 71.32 -20.29
C LYS A 62 30.05 69.93 -20.93
N ILE A 63 30.95 69.77 -21.91
CA ILE A 63 31.23 68.46 -22.53
C ILE A 63 31.76 67.45 -21.50
N LEU A 64 32.61 67.88 -20.58
CA LEU A 64 33.11 67.00 -19.51
C LEU A 64 31.98 66.60 -18.55
N GLN A 65 31.08 67.52 -18.21
CA GLN A 65 29.95 67.27 -17.32
C GLN A 65 28.95 66.28 -17.95
N GLU A 66 28.66 66.42 -19.24
CA GLU A 66 27.83 65.48 -20.01
C GLU A 66 28.48 64.09 -20.07
N LYS A 67 29.80 64.01 -20.32
CA LYS A 67 30.54 62.74 -20.29
C LYS A 67 30.52 62.09 -18.92
N LEU A 68 30.63 62.87 -17.86
CA LEU A 68 30.66 62.37 -16.48
C LEU A 68 29.27 61.85 -16.08
N GLN A 69 28.19 62.50 -16.53
CA GLN A 69 26.82 61.98 -16.39
C GLN A 69 26.61 60.67 -17.16
N CYS A 70 27.06 60.59 -18.42
CA CYS A 70 26.98 59.34 -19.18
C CYS A 70 27.74 58.21 -18.48
N LEU A 71 28.97 58.46 -18.03
CA LEU A 71 29.77 57.46 -17.31
C LEU A 71 29.13 57.05 -15.97
N SER A 72 28.51 57.97 -15.24
CA SER A 72 27.78 57.66 -14.01
C SER A 72 26.59 56.75 -14.27
N GLN A 73 25.81 57.02 -15.33
CA GLN A 73 24.69 56.17 -15.72
C GLN A 73 25.15 54.78 -16.18
N ASP A 74 26.22 54.71 -16.96
CA ASP A 74 26.81 53.44 -17.40
C ASP A 74 27.31 52.62 -16.20
N PHE A 75 27.92 53.28 -15.21
CA PHE A 75 28.36 52.64 -13.97
C PHE A 75 27.18 52.10 -13.16
N GLU A 76 26.14 52.91 -12.94
CA GLU A 76 24.92 52.49 -12.24
C GLU A 76 24.24 51.30 -12.92
N GLN A 77 24.14 51.31 -14.26
CA GLN A 77 23.62 50.19 -15.04
C GLN A 77 24.49 48.94 -14.90
N CYS A 78 25.82 49.08 -14.92
CA CYS A 78 26.73 47.97 -14.68
C CYS A 78 26.59 47.39 -13.27
N THR A 79 26.48 48.23 -12.24
CA THR A 79 26.25 47.76 -10.86
C THR A 79 24.91 47.05 -10.71
N ALA A 80 23.82 47.60 -11.26
CA ALA A 80 22.51 46.96 -11.21
C ALA A 80 22.49 45.62 -11.97
N ALA A 81 23.16 45.55 -13.13
CA ALA A 81 23.30 44.30 -13.87
C ALA A 81 24.15 43.27 -13.13
N SER A 82 25.21 43.70 -12.43
CA SER A 82 26.03 42.85 -11.56
C SER A 82 25.22 42.30 -10.39
N GLU A 83 24.49 43.16 -9.69
CA GLU A 83 23.63 42.79 -8.56
C GLU A 83 22.54 41.79 -8.99
N SER A 84 21.87 42.06 -10.11
CA SER A 84 20.88 41.14 -10.69
C SER A 84 21.48 39.78 -11.02
N LYS A 85 22.71 39.73 -11.58
CA LYS A 85 23.41 38.47 -11.85
C LYS A 85 23.77 37.75 -10.55
N THR A 86 24.23 38.46 -9.51
CA THR A 86 24.53 37.83 -8.22
C THR A 86 23.27 37.28 -7.55
N GLU A 87 22.13 37.96 -7.65
CA GLU A 87 20.86 37.47 -7.10
C GLU A 87 20.38 36.23 -7.84
N ARG A 88 20.47 36.23 -9.18
CA ARG A 88 20.20 35.05 -10.02
C ARG A 88 21.08 33.85 -9.64
N ILE A 89 22.36 34.10 -9.33
CA ILE A 89 23.28 33.05 -8.88
C ILE A 89 22.84 32.50 -7.53
N LYS A 90 22.45 33.34 -6.56
CA LYS A 90 21.91 32.88 -5.27
C LYS A 90 20.66 32.03 -5.45
N GLU A 91 19.72 32.46 -6.28
CA GLU A 91 18.52 31.70 -6.60
C GLU A 91 18.87 30.31 -7.16
N LEU A 92 19.76 30.26 -8.16
CA LEU A 92 20.21 28.99 -8.75
C LEU A 92 20.94 28.10 -7.74
N VAL A 93 21.74 28.68 -6.83
CA VAL A 93 22.40 27.93 -5.75
C VAL A 93 21.36 27.31 -4.81
N THR A 94 20.35 28.07 -4.38
CA THR A 94 19.28 27.53 -3.52
C THR A 94 18.46 26.46 -4.24
N GLU A 95 18.21 26.62 -5.55
CA GLU A 95 17.53 25.59 -6.33
C GLU A 95 18.38 24.32 -6.43
N LEU A 96 19.69 24.45 -6.60
CA LEU A 96 20.63 23.33 -6.65
C LEU A 96 20.68 22.58 -5.31
N GLU A 97 20.77 23.29 -4.17
CA GLU A 97 20.70 22.70 -2.82
C GLU A 97 19.38 21.96 -2.59
N ASN A 98 18.26 22.52 -3.07
CA ASN A 98 16.96 21.85 -3.01
C ASN A 98 16.92 20.58 -3.87
N LYS A 99 17.58 20.57 -5.03
CA LYS A 99 17.70 19.35 -5.86
C LYS A 99 18.62 18.31 -5.21
N GLU A 100 19.72 18.73 -4.60
CA GLU A 100 20.65 17.84 -3.88
C GLU A 100 19.95 17.15 -2.70
N THR A 101 19.23 17.91 -1.87
CA THR A 101 18.45 17.36 -0.75
C THR A 101 17.36 16.39 -1.23
N ALA A 102 16.68 16.70 -2.35
CA ALA A 102 15.71 15.79 -2.96
C ALA A 102 16.35 14.48 -3.45
N ILE A 103 17.51 14.56 -4.10
CA ILE A 103 18.29 13.37 -4.52
C ILE A 103 18.70 12.55 -3.31
N GLU A 104 19.16 13.18 -2.23
CA GLU A 104 19.54 12.47 -1.02
C GLU A 104 18.36 11.77 -0.35
N ASN A 105 17.17 12.40 -0.37
CA ASN A 105 15.96 11.79 0.14
C ASN A 105 15.51 10.58 -0.72
N LEU A 106 15.54 10.72 -2.05
CA LEU A 106 15.27 9.62 -2.98
C LEU A 106 16.26 8.47 -2.80
N ASN A 107 17.54 8.77 -2.56
CA ASN A 107 18.55 7.76 -2.25
C ASN A 107 18.25 7.02 -0.94
N LYS A 108 17.80 7.73 0.11
CA LYS A 108 17.36 7.11 1.37
C LYS A 108 16.17 6.18 1.16
N GLN A 109 15.17 6.61 0.39
CA GLN A 109 14.02 5.77 0.02
C GLN A 109 14.42 4.55 -0.81
N SER A 110 15.34 4.70 -1.77
CA SER A 110 15.83 3.57 -2.55
C SER A 110 16.53 2.54 -1.67
N ARG A 111 17.28 2.97 -0.63
CA ARG A 111 17.90 2.05 0.34
C ARG A 111 16.87 1.36 1.21
N SER A 112 15.82 2.06 1.65
CA SER A 112 14.75 1.41 2.45
C SER A 112 14.01 0.36 1.63
N PHE A 113 13.64 0.66 0.38
CA PHE A 113 13.01 -0.32 -0.51
C PHE A 113 13.92 -1.51 -0.82
N HIS A 114 15.23 -1.29 -0.95
CA HIS A 114 16.18 -2.38 -1.13
C HIS A 114 16.21 -3.32 0.08
N LYS A 115 16.22 -2.75 1.30
CA LYS A 115 16.17 -3.53 2.54
C LYS A 115 14.86 -4.31 2.69
N GLU A 116 13.73 -3.67 2.41
CA GLU A 116 12.41 -4.32 2.44
C GLU A 116 12.34 -5.49 1.44
N LYS A 117 12.88 -5.30 0.23
CA LYS A 117 13.00 -6.38 -0.76
C LYS A 117 13.86 -7.54 -0.26
N GLU A 118 14.99 -7.27 0.40
CA GLU A 118 15.81 -8.34 1.00
C GLU A 118 15.05 -9.08 2.10
N ASP A 119 14.31 -8.37 2.95
CA ASP A 119 13.56 -8.98 4.05
C ASP A 119 12.41 -9.86 3.53
N ILE A 120 11.67 -9.39 2.52
CA ILE A 120 10.65 -10.20 1.83
C ILE A 120 11.29 -11.43 1.17
N TRP A 121 12.46 -11.27 0.55
CA TRP A 121 13.18 -12.40 -0.05
C TRP A 121 13.60 -13.43 0.99
N ARG A 122 14.12 -13.00 2.16
CA ARG A 122 14.46 -13.89 3.29
C ARG A 122 13.22 -14.62 3.81
N GLN A 123 12.09 -13.93 3.95
CA GLN A 123 10.83 -14.54 4.39
C GLN A 123 10.33 -15.59 3.38
N SER A 124 10.37 -15.28 2.08
CA SER A 124 9.99 -16.21 1.02
C SER A 124 10.86 -17.48 1.04
N GLN A 125 12.17 -17.33 1.23
CA GLN A 125 13.09 -18.47 1.41
C GLN A 125 12.74 -19.33 2.62
N LEU A 126 12.36 -18.73 3.75
CA LEU A 126 11.93 -19.47 4.94
C LEU A 126 10.66 -20.27 4.66
N VAL A 127 9.64 -19.64 4.06
CA VAL A 127 8.38 -20.31 3.69
C VAL A 127 8.64 -21.46 2.71
N GLN A 128 9.53 -21.27 1.74
CA GLN A 128 9.92 -22.32 0.80
C GLN A 128 10.54 -23.53 1.52
N LYS A 129 11.42 -23.31 2.50
CA LYS A 129 12.00 -24.39 3.31
C LYS A 129 10.92 -25.11 4.13
N THR A 130 10.01 -24.38 4.77
CA THR A 130 8.90 -24.98 5.53
C THR A 130 7.98 -25.80 4.62
N LEU A 131 7.68 -25.31 3.42
CA LEU A 131 6.87 -26.04 2.45
C LEU A 131 7.55 -27.34 2.01
N GLN A 132 8.87 -27.34 1.81
CA GLN A 132 9.63 -28.55 1.51
C GLN A 132 9.57 -29.56 2.66
N GLN A 133 9.67 -29.10 3.91
CA GLN A 133 9.52 -29.95 5.09
C GLN A 133 8.12 -30.57 5.17
N HIS A 134 7.07 -29.76 4.99
CA HIS A 134 5.69 -30.27 4.96
C HIS A 134 5.49 -31.29 3.83
N LYS A 135 6.01 -31.02 2.63
CA LYS A 135 5.94 -31.97 1.51
C LYS A 135 6.63 -33.30 1.85
N PHE A 136 7.76 -33.25 2.55
CA PHE A 136 8.45 -34.45 3.01
C PHE A 136 7.65 -35.24 4.07
N ILE A 137 7.07 -34.55 5.06
CA ILE A 137 6.22 -35.16 6.08
C ILE A 137 4.99 -35.80 5.43
N LEU A 138 4.33 -35.08 4.51
CA LEU A 138 3.17 -35.57 3.79
C LEU A 138 3.52 -36.84 3.00
N LYS A 139 4.67 -36.87 2.33
CA LYS A 139 5.16 -38.06 1.62
C LYS A 139 5.38 -39.25 2.56
N LYS A 140 5.93 -39.03 3.76
CA LYS A 140 6.06 -40.07 4.78
C LYS A 140 4.69 -40.57 5.25
N ALA A 141 3.74 -39.67 5.52
CA ALA A 141 2.39 -40.03 5.93
C ALA A 141 1.67 -40.85 4.84
N PHE A 142 1.77 -40.44 3.57
CA PHE A 142 1.22 -41.19 2.45
C PHE A 142 1.80 -42.60 2.32
N ASN A 143 3.09 -42.79 2.63
CA ASN A 143 3.70 -44.11 2.62
C ASN A 143 3.20 -45.02 3.77
N LEU A 144 2.64 -44.46 4.86
CA LEU A 144 2.09 -45.23 5.98
C LEU A 144 0.63 -45.67 5.74
N ILE A 145 -0.11 -44.98 4.88
CA ILE A 145 -1.53 -45.30 4.59
C ILE A 145 -1.72 -46.74 4.09
N PRO A 146 -0.90 -47.28 3.15
CA PRO A 146 -1.01 -48.67 2.71
C PRO A 146 -0.83 -49.66 3.86
N PHE A 147 0.10 -49.41 4.78
CA PHE A 147 0.35 -50.27 5.94
C PHE A 147 -0.87 -50.30 6.87
N ILE A 148 -1.42 -49.13 7.22
CA ILE A 148 -2.64 -49.05 8.05
C ILE A 148 -3.81 -49.77 7.36
N ARG A 149 -3.94 -49.63 6.03
CA ARG A 149 -4.97 -50.33 5.25
C ARG A 149 -4.78 -51.85 5.29
N GLU A 150 -3.54 -52.32 5.21
CA GLU A 150 -3.22 -53.74 5.28
C GLU A 150 -3.57 -54.32 6.65
N GLU A 151 -3.19 -53.66 7.74
CA GLU A 151 -3.52 -54.08 9.10
C GLU A 151 -5.04 -54.07 9.36
N LEU A 152 -5.76 -53.07 8.84
CA LEU A 152 -7.21 -53.01 8.95
C LEU A 152 -7.90 -54.16 8.17
N ASN A 153 -7.33 -54.56 7.03
CA ASN A 153 -7.81 -55.71 6.28
C ASN A 153 -7.53 -57.03 7.03
N LYS A 154 -6.36 -57.19 7.66
CA LYS A 154 -6.06 -58.37 8.50
C LYS A 154 -7.06 -58.49 9.64
N PHE A 155 -7.29 -57.40 10.39
CA PHE A 155 -8.29 -57.37 11.44
C PHE A 155 -9.70 -57.72 10.94
N LYS A 156 -10.09 -57.20 9.77
CA LYS A 156 -11.36 -57.56 9.13
C LYS A 156 -11.45 -59.05 8.80
N GLU A 157 -10.38 -59.66 8.28
CA GLU A 157 -10.33 -61.09 7.98
C GLU A 157 -10.43 -61.94 9.26
N GLU A 158 -9.76 -61.54 10.34
CA GLU A 158 -9.86 -62.20 11.65
C GLU A 158 -11.30 -62.14 12.20
N VAL A 159 -11.94 -60.97 12.18
CA VAL A 159 -13.34 -60.81 12.62
C VAL A 159 -14.28 -61.67 11.78
N LEU A 160 -14.09 -61.74 10.47
CA LEU A 160 -14.86 -62.63 9.60
C LEU A 160 -14.59 -64.12 9.90
N GLY A 161 -13.36 -64.46 10.29
CA GLY A 161 -12.98 -65.79 10.79
C GLY A 161 -13.78 -66.16 12.04
N PHE A 162 -13.74 -65.33 13.08
CA PHE A 162 -14.51 -65.53 14.32
C PHE A 162 -16.01 -65.65 14.06
N LEU A 163 -16.56 -64.84 13.14
CA LEU A 163 -17.97 -64.93 12.76
C LEU A 163 -18.32 -66.30 12.17
N LYS A 164 -17.45 -66.86 11.31
CA LYS A 164 -17.64 -68.19 10.74
C LYS A 164 -17.56 -69.29 11.80
N GLU A 165 -16.59 -69.22 12.70
CA GLU A 165 -16.46 -70.15 13.82
C GLU A 165 -17.69 -70.13 14.71
N TRP A 166 -18.19 -68.94 15.05
CA TRP A 166 -19.43 -68.76 15.82
C TRP A 166 -20.64 -69.38 15.13
N ILE A 167 -20.79 -69.19 13.81
CA ILE A 167 -21.87 -69.79 13.04
C ILE A 167 -21.78 -71.33 13.07
N SER A 168 -20.57 -71.88 12.95
CA SER A 168 -20.34 -73.33 13.04
C SER A 168 -20.72 -73.88 14.43
N LEU A 169 -20.23 -73.25 15.49
CA LEU A 169 -20.51 -73.62 16.88
C LEU A 169 -22.01 -73.57 17.17
N LYS A 170 -22.70 -72.51 16.72
CA LYS A 170 -24.16 -72.40 16.83
C LYS A 170 -24.86 -73.57 16.14
N GLY A 171 -24.39 -73.98 14.96
CA GLY A 171 -24.90 -75.14 14.25
C GLY A 171 -24.69 -76.45 15.00
N GLU A 172 -23.51 -76.66 15.59
CA GLU A 172 -23.19 -77.83 16.41
C GLU A 172 -24.06 -77.91 17.66
N ILE A 173 -24.21 -76.81 18.39
CA ILE A 173 -25.10 -76.72 19.56
C ILE A 173 -26.54 -77.07 19.15
N PHE A 174 -27.01 -76.59 18.01
CA PHE A 174 -28.36 -76.91 17.52
C PHE A 174 -28.52 -78.40 17.20
N LEU A 175 -27.52 -79.04 16.60
CA LEU A 175 -27.49 -80.49 16.35
C LEU A 175 -27.47 -81.30 17.64
N GLN A 176 -26.68 -80.87 18.65
CA GLN A 176 -26.66 -81.50 19.96
C GLN A 176 -28.02 -81.39 20.66
N LEU A 177 -28.64 -80.21 20.66
CA LEU A 177 -29.99 -80.00 21.20
C LEU A 177 -31.02 -80.91 20.52
N LYS A 178 -30.96 -81.05 19.19
CA LYS A 178 -31.85 -81.96 18.45
C LYS A 178 -31.63 -83.42 18.85
N THR A 179 -30.38 -83.81 19.10
CA THR A 179 -30.02 -85.17 19.53
C THR A 179 -30.50 -85.45 20.95
N ILE A 180 -30.25 -84.54 21.89
CA ILE A 180 -30.77 -84.60 23.26
C ILE A 180 -32.29 -84.70 23.26
N ASN A 181 -32.97 -83.89 22.46
CA ASN A 181 -34.43 -83.92 22.35
C ASN A 181 -34.93 -85.28 21.81
N LYS A 182 -34.24 -85.86 20.82
CA LYS A 182 -34.56 -87.19 20.28
C LYS A 182 -34.33 -88.31 21.32
N ILE A 183 -33.24 -88.23 22.09
CA ILE A 183 -32.95 -89.16 23.19
C ILE A 183 -34.02 -89.04 24.27
N GLY A 184 -34.35 -87.82 24.69
CA GLY A 184 -35.41 -87.55 25.66
C GLY A 184 -36.77 -88.08 25.20
N LEU A 185 -37.13 -87.92 23.93
CA LEU A 185 -38.36 -88.51 23.37
C LEU A 185 -38.35 -90.05 23.37
N ALA A 186 -37.20 -90.67 23.09
CA ALA A 186 -37.06 -92.13 23.15
C ALA A 186 -37.14 -92.64 24.60
N GLU A 187 -36.56 -91.91 25.55
CA GLU A 187 -36.60 -92.23 26.97
C GLU A 187 -38.01 -92.06 27.55
N VAL A 188 -38.73 -91.00 27.16
CA VAL A 188 -40.17 -90.84 27.48
C VAL A 188 -41.00 -91.97 26.89
N SER A 189 -40.69 -92.42 25.67
CA SER A 189 -41.38 -93.56 25.05
C SER A 189 -41.09 -94.89 25.79
N SER A 190 -39.84 -95.10 26.21
CA SER A 190 -39.42 -96.23 27.07
C SER A 190 -40.11 -96.20 28.44
N LEU A 191 -40.17 -95.04 29.09
CA LEU A 191 -40.87 -94.85 30.36
C LEU A 191 -42.38 -95.10 30.21
N ASN A 192 -42.98 -94.69 29.10
CA ASN A 192 -44.38 -95.01 28.81
C ASN A 192 -44.61 -96.51 28.57
N GLN A 193 -43.65 -97.20 27.93
CA GLN A 193 -43.74 -98.65 27.72
C GLN A 193 -43.59 -99.41 29.04
N THR A 194 -42.64 -99.03 29.89
CA THR A 194 -42.45 -99.61 31.23
C THR A 194 -43.62 -99.28 32.16
N LEU A 195 -44.22 -98.09 32.05
CA LEU A 195 -45.49 -97.76 32.70
C LEU A 195 -46.62 -98.69 32.23
N GLY A 196 -46.72 -98.98 30.94
CA GLY A 196 -47.69 -99.95 30.40
C GLY A 196 -47.45 -101.40 30.88
N GLU A 197 -46.20 -101.80 31.07
CA GLU A 197 -45.84 -103.08 31.70
C GLU A 197 -46.16 -103.11 33.20
N CYS A 198 -45.91 -102.00 33.89
CA CYS A 198 -46.25 -101.83 35.29
C CYS A 198 -47.79 -101.86 35.49
N GLN A 199 -48.54 -101.23 34.59
CA GLN A 199 -50.01 -101.29 34.55
C GLN A 199 -50.53 -102.72 34.29
N ARG A 200 -49.88 -103.50 33.42
CA ARG A 200 -50.20 -104.93 33.22
C ARG A 200 -49.86 -105.81 34.42
N LYS A 201 -48.74 -105.55 35.11
CA LYS A 201 -48.41 -106.20 36.39
C LYS A 201 -49.42 -105.82 37.49
N ASN A 202 -49.92 -104.59 37.47
CA ASN A 202 -50.95 -104.13 38.39
C ASN A 202 -52.29 -104.85 38.16
N LEU A 203 -52.64 -105.20 36.91
CA LEU A 203 -53.81 -106.04 36.58
C LEU A 203 -53.69 -107.48 37.13
N VAL A 204 -52.49 -108.08 37.11
CA VAL A 204 -52.25 -109.41 37.68
C VAL A 204 -52.24 -109.38 39.21
N LEU A 205 -51.68 -108.33 39.81
CA LEU A 205 -51.79 -108.08 41.25
C LEU A 205 -53.24 -107.74 41.68
N GLN A 206 -54.07 -107.22 40.77
CA GLN A 206 -55.51 -106.98 40.99
C GLN A 206 -56.31 -108.29 41.10
N GLU A 207 -55.94 -109.34 40.36
CA GLU A 207 -56.53 -110.68 40.48
C GLU A 207 -56.10 -111.38 41.79
N GLU A 208 -54.87 -111.13 42.25
CA GLU A 208 -54.35 -111.62 43.54
C GLU A 208 -54.95 -110.86 44.74
N VAL A 209 -55.25 -109.56 44.57
CA VAL A 209 -55.95 -108.73 45.56
C VAL A 209 -57.42 -109.13 45.66
N GLU A 210 -58.10 -109.58 44.59
CA GLU A 210 -59.48 -110.08 44.68
C GLU A 210 -59.65 -111.36 45.54
N HIS A 211 -58.60 -112.16 45.73
CA HIS A 211 -58.66 -113.29 46.67
C HIS A 211 -58.48 -112.88 48.15
N LEU A 212 -57.88 -111.71 48.43
CA LEU A 212 -57.69 -111.18 49.79
C LEU A 212 -58.70 -110.07 50.17
N ARG A 213 -59.47 -109.57 49.19
CA ARG A 213 -60.45 -108.49 49.30
C ARG A 213 -61.86 -108.94 49.70
N VAL A 214 -62.07 -110.21 50.04
CA VAL A 214 -63.32 -110.67 50.68
C VAL A 214 -63.34 -110.36 52.20
N LYS A 215 -62.21 -109.97 52.80
CA LYS A 215 -62.10 -109.88 54.28
C LYS A 215 -62.09 -108.50 54.93
N SER A 216 -62.09 -107.39 54.19
CA SER A 216 -61.89 -106.09 54.86
C SER A 216 -62.74 -104.96 54.30
N ASN A 217 -64.03 -105.26 54.10
CA ASN A 217 -65.15 -104.33 54.23
C ASN A 217 -64.73 -102.94 54.78
N ALA A 218 -64.47 -102.00 53.87
CA ALA A 218 -64.16 -100.63 54.20
C ALA A 218 -64.81 -99.72 53.15
N ALA A 219 -66.14 -99.73 53.19
CA ALA A 219 -67.03 -98.82 52.49
C ALA A 219 -66.88 -97.38 53.03
N ALA A 220 -65.75 -96.76 52.73
CA ALA A 220 -65.46 -95.41 53.21
C ALA A 220 -64.67 -94.56 52.20
N LEU A 221 -64.96 -94.65 50.89
CA LEU A 221 -64.37 -93.69 49.96
C LEU A 221 -65.09 -93.50 48.62
N GLU A 222 -66.40 -93.26 48.62
CA GLU A 222 -67.06 -92.55 47.49
C GLU A 222 -66.86 -91.01 47.54
N ALA A 223 -66.04 -90.50 48.48
CA ALA A 223 -65.91 -89.06 48.73
C ALA A 223 -64.61 -88.39 48.22
N LYS A 224 -63.77 -89.04 47.41
CA LYS A 224 -62.49 -88.44 46.93
C LYS A 224 -62.31 -88.33 45.41
N GLN A 225 -63.35 -88.56 44.62
CA GLN A 225 -63.26 -88.48 43.15
C GLN A 225 -63.72 -87.14 42.56
N LEU A 226 -64.07 -86.15 43.40
CA LEU A 226 -64.48 -84.79 42.99
C LEU A 226 -63.46 -83.68 43.31
N GLN A 227 -62.22 -84.01 43.70
CA GLN A 227 -61.18 -83.02 44.03
C GLN A 227 -60.10 -82.85 42.94
N ALA A 228 -60.01 -83.77 41.97
CA ALA A 228 -59.01 -83.73 40.90
C ALA A 228 -59.40 -82.84 39.70
N SER A 229 -60.68 -82.49 39.54
CA SER A 229 -61.16 -81.60 38.47
C SER A 229 -60.99 -80.11 38.80
N LEU A 230 -61.01 -79.72 40.08
CA LEU A 230 -60.88 -78.33 40.53
C LEU A 230 -59.43 -77.79 40.42
N LEU A 231 -58.42 -78.66 40.54
CA LEU A 231 -56.99 -78.29 40.39
C LEU A 231 -56.62 -77.97 38.92
N ARG A 232 -57.27 -78.63 37.96
CA ARG A 232 -56.98 -78.48 36.53
C ARG A 232 -57.53 -77.18 35.94
N GLU A 233 -58.58 -76.63 36.54
CA GLU A 233 -59.16 -75.33 36.15
C GLU A 233 -58.29 -74.16 36.67
N ASN A 234 -57.74 -74.27 37.89
CA ASN A 234 -56.80 -73.29 38.45
C ASN A 234 -55.47 -73.22 37.68
N GLU A 235 -54.94 -74.35 37.20
CA GLU A 235 -53.72 -74.35 36.36
C GLU A 235 -53.94 -73.65 35.01
N LEU A 236 -55.08 -73.86 34.37
CA LEU A 236 -55.42 -73.20 33.11
C LEU A 236 -55.72 -71.71 33.31
N GLN A 237 -56.38 -71.34 34.41
CA GLN A 237 -56.62 -69.93 34.75
C GLN A 237 -55.31 -69.19 35.06
N ASN A 238 -54.35 -69.82 35.73
CA ASN A 238 -53.02 -69.26 35.97
C ASN A 238 -52.24 -69.09 34.64
N LYS A 239 -52.33 -70.07 33.73
CA LYS A 239 -51.68 -69.99 32.42
C LYS A 239 -52.26 -68.90 31.53
N CYS A 240 -53.57 -68.69 31.57
CA CYS A 240 -54.23 -67.58 30.88
C CYS A 240 -53.82 -66.21 31.47
N LYS A 241 -53.73 -66.08 32.80
CA LYS A 241 -53.23 -64.85 33.45
C LYS A 241 -51.77 -64.57 33.09
N GLU A 242 -50.93 -65.60 33.02
CA GLU A 242 -49.52 -65.46 32.67
C GLU A 242 -49.33 -65.05 31.20
N LEU A 243 -50.12 -65.62 30.28
CA LEU A 243 -50.13 -65.21 28.88
C LEU A 243 -50.66 -63.78 28.70
N GLN A 244 -51.70 -63.39 29.45
CA GLN A 244 -52.22 -62.02 29.44
C GLN A 244 -51.19 -61.00 29.95
N LYS A 245 -50.42 -61.37 30.99
CA LYS A 245 -49.30 -60.55 31.47
C LYS A 245 -48.21 -60.38 30.41
N LYS A 246 -47.82 -61.46 29.73
CA LYS A 246 -46.83 -61.41 28.63
C LYS A 246 -47.33 -60.57 27.45
N THR A 247 -48.61 -60.64 27.11
CA THR A 247 -49.19 -59.79 26.07
C THR A 247 -49.18 -58.32 26.47
N GLN A 248 -49.44 -58.00 27.74
CA GLN A 248 -49.34 -56.63 28.24
C GLN A 248 -47.88 -56.13 28.23
N GLU A 249 -46.93 -56.94 28.72
CA GLU A 249 -45.50 -56.61 28.70
C GLU A 249 -45.00 -56.33 27.26
N ILE A 250 -45.38 -57.15 26.28
CA ILE A 250 -45.05 -56.93 24.87
C ILE A 250 -45.72 -55.66 24.32
N THR A 251 -46.95 -55.36 24.74
CA THR A 251 -47.67 -54.14 24.33
C THR A 251 -46.97 -52.89 24.86
N ASP A 252 -46.53 -52.92 26.12
CA ASP A 252 -45.79 -51.82 26.74
C ASP A 252 -44.41 -51.64 26.07
N GLU A 253 -43.73 -52.72 25.70
CA GLU A 253 -42.47 -52.68 24.93
C GLU A 253 -42.66 -52.10 23.51
N ILE A 254 -43.74 -52.45 22.83
CA ILE A 254 -44.09 -51.89 21.51
C ILE A 254 -44.33 -50.38 21.65
N GLN A 255 -45.14 -49.94 22.62
CA GLN A 255 -45.40 -48.51 22.84
C GLN A 255 -44.13 -47.73 23.21
N ALA A 256 -43.27 -48.31 24.06
CA ALA A 256 -41.98 -47.71 24.39
C ALA A 256 -41.05 -47.59 23.17
N THR A 257 -41.10 -48.56 22.26
CA THR A 257 -40.32 -48.56 21.02
C THR A 257 -40.88 -47.57 20.00
N GLU A 258 -42.20 -47.46 19.88
CA GLU A 258 -42.89 -46.50 19.01
C GLU A 258 -42.61 -45.05 19.44
N LEU A 259 -42.60 -44.77 20.75
CA LEU A 259 -42.19 -43.47 21.28
C LEU A 259 -40.72 -43.14 20.95
N LYS A 260 -39.82 -44.13 20.99
CA LYS A 260 -38.41 -43.94 20.58
C LYS A 260 -38.30 -43.66 19.09
N PHE A 261 -39.08 -44.34 18.25
CA PHE A 261 -39.14 -44.06 16.81
C PHE A 261 -39.65 -42.65 16.51
N GLN A 262 -40.68 -42.19 17.24
CA GLN A 262 -41.20 -40.83 17.08
C GLN A 262 -40.15 -39.78 17.43
N LYS A 263 -39.43 -39.95 18.56
CA LYS A 263 -38.32 -39.05 18.93
C LYS A 263 -37.21 -39.04 17.88
N ALA A 264 -36.82 -40.21 17.37
CA ALA A 264 -35.83 -40.30 16.31
C ALA A 264 -36.30 -39.65 15.00
N ALA A 265 -37.59 -39.74 14.66
CA ALA A 265 -38.17 -39.08 13.50
C ALA A 265 -38.16 -37.54 13.64
N ASP A 266 -38.47 -37.02 14.82
CA ASP A 266 -38.41 -35.58 15.12
C ASP A 266 -36.96 -35.07 15.04
N GLU A 267 -36.00 -35.81 15.60
CA GLU A 267 -34.56 -35.51 15.49
C GLU A 267 -34.08 -35.51 14.03
N ILE A 268 -34.47 -36.51 13.23
CA ILE A 268 -34.16 -36.56 11.80
C ILE A 268 -34.73 -35.34 11.06
N THR A 269 -35.93 -34.90 11.42
CA THR A 269 -36.58 -33.74 10.81
C THR A 269 -35.83 -32.45 11.17
N TYR A 270 -35.46 -32.28 12.43
CA TYR A 270 -34.61 -31.18 12.89
C TYR A 270 -33.25 -31.14 12.15
N PHE A 271 -32.57 -32.28 12.03
CA PHE A 271 -31.29 -32.35 11.31
C PHE A 271 -31.44 -32.05 9.82
N LYS A 272 -32.54 -32.46 9.17
CA LYS A 272 -32.83 -32.09 7.78
C LYS A 272 -32.98 -30.58 7.61
N GLU A 273 -33.73 -29.92 8.49
CA GLU A 273 -33.89 -28.47 8.45
C GLU A 273 -32.55 -27.73 8.69
N LEU A 274 -31.75 -28.22 9.64
CA LEU A 274 -30.43 -27.68 9.91
C LEU A 274 -29.48 -27.81 8.71
N VAL A 275 -29.49 -28.96 8.04
CA VAL A 275 -28.71 -29.20 6.81
C VAL A 275 -29.16 -28.27 5.68
N ILE A 276 -30.47 -28.07 5.49
CA ILE A 276 -31.00 -27.13 4.49
C ILE A 276 -30.53 -25.71 4.78
N LYS A 277 -30.62 -25.26 6.04
CA LYS A 277 -30.15 -23.93 6.44
C LYS A 277 -28.66 -23.76 6.19
N LYS A 278 -27.84 -24.75 6.58
CA LYS A 278 -26.39 -24.72 6.35
C LYS A 278 -26.00 -24.81 4.88
N SER A 279 -26.75 -25.55 4.06
CA SER A 279 -26.57 -25.57 2.61
C SER A 279 -26.78 -24.20 1.99
N LYS A 280 -27.86 -23.49 2.40
CA LYS A 280 -28.13 -22.13 1.94
C LYS A 280 -27.02 -21.15 2.35
N GLU A 281 -26.57 -21.20 3.61
CA GLU A 281 -25.44 -20.37 4.09
C GLU A 281 -24.16 -20.64 3.26
N CYS A 282 -23.85 -21.90 2.96
CA CYS A 282 -22.72 -22.26 2.09
C CYS A 282 -22.89 -21.73 0.66
N GLU A 283 -24.10 -21.81 0.09
CA GLU A 283 -24.40 -21.29 -1.25
C GLU A 283 -24.28 -19.75 -1.30
N ASP A 284 -24.67 -19.05 -0.24
CA ASP A 284 -24.52 -17.60 -0.11
C ASP A 284 -23.04 -17.21 -0.06
N HIS A 285 -22.25 -17.87 0.78
CA HIS A 285 -20.79 -17.64 0.82
C HIS A 285 -20.10 -17.99 -0.50
N GLN A 286 -20.54 -19.05 -1.18
CA GLN A 286 -20.04 -19.41 -2.51
C GLN A 286 -20.31 -18.29 -3.52
N ARG A 287 -21.51 -17.69 -3.50
CA ARG A 287 -21.88 -16.56 -4.36
C ARG A 287 -21.07 -15.31 -4.06
N GLU A 288 -20.88 -14.98 -2.79
CA GLU A 288 -20.03 -13.86 -2.37
C GLU A 288 -18.57 -14.06 -2.80
N PHE A 289 -18.03 -15.26 -2.62
CA PHE A 289 -16.69 -15.60 -3.05
C PHE A 289 -16.52 -15.47 -4.58
N GLN A 290 -17.50 -15.94 -5.37
CA GLN A 290 -17.48 -15.77 -6.82
C GLN A 290 -17.53 -14.29 -7.22
N LYS A 291 -18.35 -13.47 -6.55
CA LYS A 291 -18.40 -12.03 -6.77
C LYS A 291 -17.04 -11.38 -6.49
N LEU A 292 -16.47 -11.60 -5.31
CA LEU A 292 -15.15 -11.07 -4.95
C LEU A 292 -14.05 -11.55 -5.91
N SER A 293 -14.08 -12.81 -6.33
CA SER A 293 -13.13 -13.35 -7.31
C SER A 293 -13.22 -12.62 -8.65
N SER A 294 -14.43 -12.31 -9.13
CA SER A 294 -14.63 -11.52 -10.35
C SER A 294 -14.16 -10.06 -10.20
N GLU A 295 -14.42 -9.42 -9.06
CA GLU A 295 -13.93 -8.06 -8.76
C GLU A 295 -12.40 -8.01 -8.69
N ILE A 296 -11.77 -8.99 -8.03
CA ILE A 296 -10.31 -9.16 -8.00
C ILE A 296 -9.77 -9.36 -9.42
N GLY A 297 -10.44 -10.16 -10.26
CA GLY A 297 -10.08 -10.36 -11.66
C GLY A 297 -10.11 -9.06 -12.49
N ILE A 298 -11.15 -8.24 -12.29
CA ILE A 298 -11.28 -6.92 -12.93
C ILE A 298 -10.18 -5.98 -12.43
N ALA A 299 -9.94 -5.90 -11.12
CA ALA A 299 -8.91 -5.05 -10.54
C ALA A 299 -7.51 -5.45 -11.02
N LYS A 300 -7.19 -6.75 -11.04
CA LYS A 300 -5.94 -7.28 -11.57
C LYS A 300 -5.75 -6.89 -13.05
N SER A 301 -6.79 -7.02 -13.86
CA SER A 301 -6.73 -6.65 -15.29
C SER A 301 -6.47 -5.15 -15.47
N ARG A 302 -7.12 -4.29 -14.67
CA ARG A 302 -6.87 -2.84 -14.65
C ARG A 302 -5.44 -2.51 -14.25
N PHE A 303 -4.94 -3.10 -13.16
CA PHE A 303 -3.56 -2.87 -12.73
C PHE A 303 -2.55 -3.36 -13.75
N THR A 304 -2.79 -4.52 -14.38
CA THR A 304 -1.93 -5.03 -15.46
C THR A 304 -1.87 -4.03 -16.61
N HIS A 305 -3.02 -3.49 -17.03
CA HIS A 305 -3.06 -2.48 -18.08
C HIS A 305 -2.28 -1.21 -17.72
N ILE A 306 -2.48 -0.67 -16.52
CA ILE A 306 -1.75 0.52 -16.04
C ILE A 306 -0.24 0.25 -16.01
N VAL A 307 0.19 -0.90 -15.51
CA VAL A 307 1.62 -1.28 -15.50
C VAL A 307 2.17 -1.31 -16.92
N THR A 308 1.48 -1.96 -17.86
CA THR A 308 1.94 -2.02 -19.26
C THR A 308 2.01 -0.63 -19.92
N GLU A 309 1.06 0.27 -19.62
CA GLU A 309 1.07 1.64 -20.13
C GLU A 309 2.24 2.46 -19.57
N LYS A 310 2.54 2.29 -18.27
CA LYS A 310 3.69 2.95 -17.63
C LYS A 310 5.03 2.39 -18.13
N GLU A 311 5.12 1.08 -18.37
CA GLU A 311 6.29 0.46 -18.99
C GLU A 311 6.53 0.99 -20.40
N GLN A 312 5.48 1.11 -21.22
CA GLN A 312 5.57 1.71 -22.56
C GLN A 312 5.99 3.18 -22.52
N SER A 313 5.44 3.95 -21.58
CA SER A 313 5.81 5.36 -21.37
C SER A 313 7.27 5.51 -20.95
N LEU A 314 7.75 4.63 -20.07
CA LEU A 314 9.15 4.58 -19.65
C LEU A 314 10.08 4.24 -20.82
N LEU A 315 9.71 3.25 -21.64
CA LEU A 315 10.48 2.88 -22.83
C LEU A 315 10.58 4.05 -23.81
N ALA A 316 9.49 4.78 -24.03
CA ALA A 316 9.49 5.98 -24.88
C ALA A 316 10.43 7.07 -24.30
N CYS A 317 10.42 7.29 -22.98
CA CYS A 317 11.34 8.22 -22.33
C CYS A 317 12.81 7.79 -22.47
N GLN A 318 13.10 6.50 -22.35
CA GLN A 318 14.45 5.96 -22.53
C GLN A 318 14.95 6.13 -23.96
N GLN A 319 14.09 5.87 -24.95
CA GLN A 319 14.40 6.10 -26.37
C GLN A 319 14.66 7.59 -26.64
N MET A 320 13.82 8.48 -26.09
CA MET A 320 14.02 9.92 -26.24
C MET A 320 15.34 10.39 -25.61
N TYR A 321 15.67 9.86 -24.42
CA TYR A 321 16.96 10.14 -23.77
C TYR A 321 18.14 9.69 -24.64
N GLN A 322 18.09 8.49 -25.21
CA GLN A 322 19.13 8.00 -26.13
C GLN A 322 19.28 8.90 -27.35
N CYS A 323 18.18 9.31 -28.00
CA CYS A 323 18.24 10.24 -29.14
C CYS A 323 18.86 11.59 -28.75
N LEU A 324 18.50 12.16 -27.61
CA LEU A 324 19.08 13.41 -27.12
C LEU A 324 20.57 13.27 -26.78
N GLN A 325 20.97 12.13 -26.23
CA GLN A 325 22.36 11.81 -25.95
C GLN A 325 23.18 11.73 -27.26
N GLU A 326 22.67 11.05 -28.28
CA GLU A 326 23.29 10.98 -29.60
C GLU A 326 23.38 12.36 -30.27
N GLU A 327 22.32 13.17 -30.18
CA GLU A 327 22.33 14.54 -30.72
C GLU A 327 23.36 15.42 -30.02
N THR A 328 23.52 15.26 -28.71
CA THR A 328 24.54 15.97 -27.91
C THR A 328 25.94 15.60 -28.36
N ILE A 329 26.24 14.30 -28.49
CA ILE A 329 27.52 13.81 -29.01
C ILE A 329 27.79 14.35 -30.43
N ALA A 330 26.76 14.39 -31.28
CA ALA A 330 26.88 14.92 -32.65
C ALA A 330 27.15 16.43 -32.66
N LYS A 331 26.52 17.21 -31.76
CA LYS A 331 26.78 18.65 -31.59
C LYS A 331 28.20 18.91 -31.07
N GLU A 332 28.66 18.14 -30.09
CA GLU A 332 30.00 18.25 -29.53
C GLU A 332 31.08 17.98 -30.61
N LYS A 333 30.90 16.93 -31.41
CA LYS A 333 31.79 16.67 -32.57
C LYS A 333 31.80 17.81 -33.60
N ARG A 334 30.65 18.43 -33.87
CA ARG A 334 30.57 19.59 -34.78
C ARG A 334 31.30 20.80 -34.18
N GLU A 335 31.12 21.06 -32.89
CA GLU A 335 31.80 22.15 -32.19
C GLU A 335 33.32 21.97 -32.20
N ASP A 336 33.81 20.76 -31.94
CA ASP A 336 35.24 20.45 -32.01
C ASP A 336 35.82 20.65 -33.40
N ASN A 337 35.08 20.27 -34.45
CA ASN A 337 35.49 20.52 -35.83
C ASN A 337 35.54 22.02 -36.15
N LEU A 338 34.56 22.80 -35.68
CA LEU A 338 34.58 24.25 -35.81
C LEU A 338 35.77 24.86 -35.07
N LYS A 339 36.02 24.47 -33.82
CA LYS A 339 37.19 24.92 -33.04
C LYS A 339 38.50 24.65 -33.75
N LYS A 340 38.67 23.45 -34.35
CA LYS A 340 39.86 23.13 -35.16
C LYS A 340 39.99 24.05 -36.37
N ARG A 341 38.88 24.32 -37.06
CA ARG A 341 38.87 25.19 -38.24
C ARG A 341 39.15 26.65 -37.89
N THR A 342 38.61 27.14 -36.78
CA THR A 342 38.91 28.47 -36.25
C THR A 342 40.39 28.61 -35.94
N LYS A 343 41.02 27.63 -35.28
CA LYS A 343 42.47 27.64 -35.02
C LYS A 343 43.32 27.71 -36.29
N ILE A 344 42.92 27.00 -37.35
CA ILE A 344 43.61 27.07 -38.65
C ILE A 344 43.50 28.49 -39.22
N LEU A 345 42.28 29.05 -39.28
CA LEU A 345 42.06 30.41 -39.79
C LEU A 345 42.78 31.48 -38.97
N GLU A 346 42.84 31.33 -37.64
CA GLU A 346 43.62 32.20 -36.75
C GLU A 346 45.12 32.15 -37.09
N SER A 347 45.67 30.95 -37.31
CA SER A 347 47.07 30.80 -37.70
C SER A 347 47.37 31.38 -39.09
N GLU A 348 46.46 31.24 -40.05
CA GLU A 348 46.57 31.83 -41.39
C GLU A 348 46.54 33.37 -41.31
N LEU A 349 45.62 33.92 -40.51
CA LEU A 349 45.54 35.36 -40.25
C LEU A 349 46.83 35.90 -39.62
N GLU A 350 47.42 35.16 -38.70
CA GLU A 350 48.67 35.57 -38.06
C GLU A 350 49.84 35.58 -39.05
N ILE A 351 49.90 34.63 -39.99
CA ILE A 351 50.88 34.65 -41.09
C ILE A 351 50.67 35.86 -41.99
N ILE A 352 49.43 36.13 -42.41
CA ILE A 352 49.10 37.28 -43.27
C ILE A 352 49.49 38.59 -42.59
N ASN A 353 49.21 38.74 -41.29
CA ASN A 353 49.61 39.93 -40.53
C ASN A 353 51.13 40.11 -40.45
N LYS A 354 51.90 39.02 -40.32
CA LYS A 354 53.37 39.08 -40.35
C LYS A 354 53.88 39.54 -41.73
N LEU A 355 53.32 39.00 -42.81
CA LEU A 355 53.66 39.41 -44.18
C LEU A 355 53.28 40.87 -44.44
N LEU A 356 52.13 41.31 -43.96
CA LEU A 356 51.69 42.70 -44.07
C LEU A 356 52.69 43.65 -43.39
N LYS A 357 53.11 43.35 -42.16
CA LYS A 357 54.11 44.16 -41.44
C LYS A 357 55.45 44.22 -42.18
N GLN A 358 55.91 43.09 -42.73
CA GLN A 358 57.14 43.07 -43.54
C GLN A 358 57.02 43.98 -44.77
N GLN A 359 55.90 43.93 -45.48
CA GLN A 359 55.65 44.82 -46.62
C GLN A 359 55.56 46.30 -46.21
N GLU A 360 54.95 46.59 -45.06
CA GLU A 360 54.92 47.95 -44.50
C GLU A 360 56.34 48.47 -44.18
N GLU A 361 57.20 47.63 -43.59
CA GLU A 361 58.60 47.96 -43.30
C GLU A 361 59.42 48.17 -44.58
N GLU A 362 59.27 47.31 -45.59
CA GLU A 362 59.90 47.48 -46.91
C GLU A 362 59.48 48.79 -47.58
N ILE A 363 58.19 49.13 -47.54
CA ILE A 363 57.69 50.40 -48.07
C ILE A 363 58.32 51.59 -47.35
N VAL A 364 58.54 51.51 -46.04
CA VAL A 364 59.23 52.56 -45.27
C VAL A 364 60.68 52.70 -45.70
N ILE A 365 61.41 51.60 -45.87
CA ILE A 365 62.80 51.61 -46.33
C ILE A 365 62.89 52.22 -47.74
N LEU A 366 62.06 51.76 -48.68
CA LEU A 366 62.01 52.29 -50.05
C LEU A 366 61.67 53.77 -50.08
N LYS A 367 60.79 54.25 -49.20
CA LYS A 367 60.51 55.68 -49.04
C LYS A 367 61.76 56.45 -48.58
N GLN A 368 62.50 55.93 -47.60
CA GLN A 368 63.75 56.55 -47.12
C GLN A 368 64.84 56.56 -48.19
N GLU A 369 65.01 55.46 -48.93
CA GLU A 369 65.94 55.38 -50.06
C GLU A 369 65.60 56.40 -51.14
N ARG A 370 64.33 56.49 -51.52
CA ARG A 370 63.84 57.52 -52.45
C ARG A 370 64.16 58.93 -51.93
N GLU A 371 63.92 59.21 -50.66
CA GLU A 371 64.22 60.51 -50.04
C GLU A 371 65.74 60.82 -50.12
N SER A 372 66.58 59.84 -49.80
CA SER A 372 68.05 59.94 -49.89
C SER A 372 68.52 60.21 -51.32
N VAL A 373 67.96 59.49 -52.30
CA VAL A 373 68.23 59.72 -53.74
C VAL A 373 67.77 61.11 -54.18
N LEU A 374 66.60 61.58 -53.70
CA LEU A 374 66.14 62.93 -53.99
C LEU A 374 67.08 63.99 -53.41
N VAL A 375 67.59 63.78 -52.20
CA VAL A 375 68.58 64.68 -51.57
C VAL A 375 69.91 64.66 -52.32
N SER A 376 70.39 63.49 -52.76
CA SER A 376 71.63 63.38 -53.53
C SER A 376 71.50 64.00 -54.92
N HIS A 377 70.39 63.76 -55.63
CA HIS A 377 70.05 64.41 -56.89
C HIS A 377 69.98 65.92 -56.74
N LYS A 378 69.36 66.40 -55.65
CA LYS A 378 69.31 67.84 -55.33
C LYS A 378 70.72 68.41 -55.16
N LYS A 379 71.59 67.73 -54.41
CA LYS A 379 72.99 68.14 -54.20
C LYS A 379 73.82 68.15 -55.49
N ILE A 380 73.67 67.14 -56.34
CA ILE A 380 74.33 67.08 -57.67
C ILE A 380 73.80 68.20 -58.57
N THR A 381 72.49 68.44 -58.54
CA THR A 381 71.86 69.54 -59.29
C THR A 381 72.39 70.89 -58.82
N GLU A 382 72.52 71.11 -57.51
CA GLU A 382 73.11 72.32 -56.93
C GLU A 382 74.60 72.45 -57.28
N GLN A 383 75.38 71.36 -57.27
CA GLN A 383 76.78 71.35 -57.71
C GLN A 383 76.93 71.62 -59.21
N LEU A 384 76.07 71.06 -60.06
CA LEU A 384 76.03 71.34 -61.49
C LEU A 384 75.61 72.78 -61.74
N GLN A 385 74.63 73.30 -60.99
CA GLN A 385 74.23 74.72 -61.04
C GLN A 385 75.36 75.65 -60.58
N GLU A 386 76.16 75.27 -59.59
CA GLU A 386 77.31 76.05 -59.13
C GLU A 386 78.49 75.97 -60.11
N THR A 387 78.72 74.80 -60.73
CA THR A 387 79.69 74.62 -61.82
C THR A 387 79.28 75.38 -63.08
N LEU A 388 77.97 75.44 -63.35
CA LEU A 388 77.39 76.29 -64.40
C LEU A 388 77.50 77.78 -64.04
N ARG A 389 77.28 78.20 -62.79
CA ARG A 389 77.51 79.58 -62.34
C ARG A 389 78.98 80.00 -62.49
N GLN A 390 79.92 79.10 -62.21
CA GLN A 390 81.35 79.34 -62.40
C GLN A 390 81.76 79.35 -63.89
N LYS A 391 81.09 78.58 -64.76
CA LYS A 391 81.29 78.65 -66.23
C LYS A 391 80.58 79.84 -66.89
N VAL A 392 79.45 80.30 -66.35
CA VAL A 392 78.68 81.47 -66.81
C VAL A 392 79.32 82.79 -66.39
N LEU A 393 80.32 82.78 -65.51
CA LEU A 393 81.17 83.96 -65.24
C LEU A 393 82.13 84.30 -66.40
N ASN A 394 82.29 83.40 -67.39
CA ASN A 394 83.23 83.59 -68.51
C ASN A 394 82.61 83.70 -69.91
N GLU A 395 81.30 83.70 -70.08
CA GLU A 395 80.70 84.12 -71.36
C GLU A 395 79.20 84.40 -71.22
N LYS A 396 78.84 85.68 -71.23
CA LYS A 396 77.47 86.15 -71.44
C LYS A 396 77.30 86.51 -72.91
N ASN A 397 76.54 85.71 -73.64
CA ASN A 397 75.51 86.18 -74.57
C ASN A 397 74.90 85.02 -75.34
N TRP A 398 73.72 84.55 -74.91
CA TRP A 398 72.63 83.98 -75.75
C TRP A 398 71.34 83.68 -74.94
N GLN A 399 71.22 84.19 -73.72
CA GLN A 399 70.24 83.74 -72.71
C GLN A 399 68.90 84.51 -72.70
N GLU A 400 68.62 85.32 -73.72
CA GLU A 400 67.39 86.12 -73.78
C GLU A 400 66.35 85.64 -74.81
N LYS A 401 66.65 84.60 -75.62
CA LYS A 401 65.69 84.08 -76.62
C LYS A 401 65.09 82.71 -76.29
N VAL A 402 65.74 81.90 -75.45
CA VAL A 402 65.26 80.57 -75.02
C VAL A 402 64.39 80.63 -73.76
N GLU A 403 64.56 81.67 -72.94
CA GLU A 403 63.83 81.82 -71.67
C GLU A 403 62.36 82.23 -71.89
N THR A 404 62.02 82.91 -72.99
CA THR A 404 60.65 83.34 -73.28
C THR A 404 59.72 82.24 -73.80
N ASP A 405 60.23 81.21 -74.47
CA ASP A 405 59.43 80.06 -74.92
C ASP A 405 59.31 78.99 -73.82
N ARG A 406 60.38 78.79 -73.03
CA ARG A 406 60.40 77.87 -71.89
C ARG A 406 59.53 78.36 -70.72
N VAL A 407 59.41 79.67 -70.49
CA VAL A 407 58.50 80.22 -69.47
C VAL A 407 57.03 80.02 -69.83
N LYS A 408 56.66 80.04 -71.13
CA LYS A 408 55.27 79.80 -71.57
C LYS A 408 54.85 78.32 -71.51
N GLU A 409 55.71 77.39 -71.91
CA GLU A 409 55.44 75.95 -71.73
C GLU A 409 55.47 75.53 -70.26
N HIS A 410 56.41 76.08 -69.47
CA HIS A 410 56.51 75.71 -68.06
C HIS A 410 55.37 76.28 -67.21
N THR A 411 54.76 77.43 -67.56
CA THR A 411 53.53 77.90 -66.91
C THR A 411 52.33 77.05 -67.32
N SER A 412 52.21 76.65 -68.59
CA SER A 412 51.13 75.78 -69.08
C SER A 412 51.16 74.39 -68.43
N HIS A 413 52.33 73.73 -68.37
CA HIS A 413 52.46 72.42 -67.73
C HIS A 413 52.34 72.48 -66.20
N LYS A 414 52.73 73.59 -65.54
CA LYS A 414 52.48 73.76 -64.09
C LYS A 414 50.99 73.89 -63.78
N GLU A 415 50.26 74.62 -64.61
CA GLU A 415 48.81 74.77 -64.48
C GLU A 415 48.09 73.45 -64.79
N GLU A 416 48.51 72.70 -65.81
CA GLU A 416 47.95 71.38 -66.13
C GLU A 416 48.19 70.34 -65.01
N ILE A 417 49.42 70.30 -64.46
CA ILE A 417 49.75 69.40 -63.34
C ILE A 417 49.00 69.82 -62.06
N ALA A 418 48.81 71.12 -61.84
CA ALA A 418 48.02 71.60 -60.71
C ALA A 418 46.53 71.24 -60.87
N ARG A 419 45.98 71.34 -62.09
CA ARG A 419 44.61 70.90 -62.41
C ARG A 419 44.44 69.40 -62.18
N LEU A 420 45.32 68.57 -62.74
CA LEU A 420 45.24 67.11 -62.56
C LEU A 420 45.43 66.66 -61.11
N LYS A 421 46.25 67.37 -60.32
CA LYS A 421 46.38 67.11 -58.88
C LYS A 421 45.14 67.50 -58.10
N GLU A 422 44.49 68.60 -58.47
CA GLU A 422 43.23 69.01 -57.84
C GLU A 422 42.08 68.09 -58.26
N GLU A 423 42.01 67.66 -59.51
CA GLU A 423 41.04 66.64 -59.97
C GLU A 423 41.24 65.30 -59.27
N ALA A 424 42.48 64.79 -59.18
CA ALA A 424 42.75 63.56 -58.46
C ALA A 424 42.44 63.67 -56.95
N ARG A 425 42.63 64.86 -56.37
CA ARG A 425 42.26 65.13 -54.96
C ARG A 425 40.75 65.16 -54.78
N ILE A 426 40.02 65.80 -55.68
CA ILE A 426 38.55 65.84 -55.67
C ILE A 426 37.97 64.44 -55.83
N GLU A 427 38.47 63.63 -56.77
CA GLU A 427 38.00 62.26 -56.97
C GLU A 427 38.27 61.36 -55.75
N LEU A 428 39.44 61.52 -55.12
CA LEU A 428 39.82 60.76 -53.93
C LEU A 428 39.00 61.20 -52.70
N ASP A 429 38.63 62.48 -52.60
CA ASP A 429 37.71 62.98 -51.58
C ASP A 429 36.27 62.51 -51.84
N ILE A 430 35.81 62.45 -53.09
CA ILE A 430 34.51 61.87 -53.46
C ILE A 430 34.45 60.38 -53.09
N GLU A 431 35.48 59.60 -53.40
CA GLU A 431 35.48 58.17 -53.10
C GLU A 431 35.60 57.89 -51.59
N LYS A 432 36.39 58.69 -50.86
CA LYS A 432 36.38 58.69 -49.39
C LYS A 432 34.99 59.01 -48.85
N GLN A 433 34.32 60.02 -49.38
CA GLN A 433 32.98 60.41 -48.94
C GLN A 433 31.96 59.28 -49.19
N LYS A 434 31.99 58.62 -50.36
CA LYS A 434 31.16 57.43 -50.64
C LYS A 434 31.41 56.30 -49.65
N HIS A 435 32.68 56.01 -49.33
CA HIS A 435 33.03 54.98 -48.35
C HIS A 435 32.58 55.38 -46.94
N GLN A 436 32.71 56.66 -46.56
CA GLN A 436 32.20 57.19 -45.29
C GLN A 436 30.67 57.04 -45.21
N GLU A 437 29.93 57.33 -46.27
CA GLU A 437 28.47 57.19 -46.35
C GLU A 437 28.05 55.72 -46.27
N LEU A 438 28.78 54.81 -46.91
CA LEU A 438 28.51 53.38 -46.83
C LEU A 438 28.75 52.83 -45.42
N ILE A 439 29.84 53.25 -44.77
CA ILE A 439 30.12 52.90 -43.36
C ILE A 439 29.02 53.44 -42.46
N ALA A 440 28.60 54.70 -42.64
CA ALA A 440 27.53 55.31 -41.86
C ALA A 440 26.19 54.55 -42.06
N LYS A 441 25.90 54.08 -43.27
CA LYS A 441 24.72 53.26 -43.55
C LYS A 441 24.76 51.91 -42.83
N TYR A 442 25.88 51.18 -42.91
CA TYR A 442 26.01 49.90 -42.20
C TYR A 442 25.96 50.07 -40.68
N GLN A 443 26.56 51.14 -40.14
CA GLN A 443 26.47 51.47 -38.72
C GLN A 443 25.02 51.79 -38.30
N LYS A 444 24.28 52.51 -39.13
CA LYS A 444 22.86 52.82 -38.90
C LYS A 444 21.99 51.56 -38.94
N ASP A 445 22.18 50.70 -39.93
CA ASP A 445 21.43 49.44 -40.06
C ASP A 445 21.74 48.47 -38.91
N GLN A 446 23.00 48.42 -38.48
CA GLN A 446 23.44 47.66 -37.32
C GLN A 446 22.84 48.22 -36.01
N TYR A 447 22.80 49.56 -35.88
CA TYR A 447 22.15 50.23 -34.77
C TYR A 447 20.64 49.94 -34.75
N GLU A 448 19.96 49.98 -35.89
CA GLU A 448 18.53 49.68 -35.98
C GLU A 448 18.23 48.22 -35.61
N LEU A 449 19.02 47.26 -36.10
CA LEU A 449 18.87 45.85 -35.74
C LEU A 449 19.06 45.61 -34.23
N LEU A 450 20.14 46.16 -33.66
CA LEU A 450 20.51 45.98 -32.26
C LEU A 450 19.61 46.74 -31.28
N HIS A 451 19.20 47.97 -31.62
CA HIS A 451 18.50 48.84 -30.68
C HIS A 451 16.98 48.88 -30.88
N THR A 452 16.45 48.40 -32.01
CA THR A 452 15.00 48.34 -32.20
C THR A 452 14.49 46.92 -32.39
N LYS A 453 14.97 46.17 -33.40
CA LYS A 453 14.38 44.88 -33.77
C LYS A 453 14.62 43.79 -32.73
N ILE A 454 15.86 43.63 -32.24
CA ILE A 454 16.20 42.63 -31.22
C ILE A 454 15.46 42.92 -29.90
N PRO A 455 15.45 44.15 -29.36
CA PRO A 455 14.70 44.49 -28.15
C PRO A 455 13.18 44.28 -28.29
N LEU A 456 12.60 44.57 -29.46
CA LEU A 456 11.17 44.31 -29.71
C LEU A 456 10.82 42.82 -29.67
N LEU A 457 11.66 41.98 -30.27
CA LEU A 457 11.49 40.53 -30.25
C LEU A 457 11.64 39.97 -28.84
N ILE A 458 12.65 40.42 -28.09
CA ILE A 458 12.85 40.06 -26.69
C ILE A 458 11.62 40.48 -25.88
N ARG A 459 11.17 41.74 -25.98
CA ARG A 459 9.99 42.24 -25.27
C ARG A 459 8.74 41.41 -25.56
N ASN A 460 8.51 41.06 -26.83
CA ASN A 460 7.35 40.25 -27.23
C ASN A 460 7.44 38.82 -26.68
N ALA A 461 8.62 38.21 -26.70
CA ALA A 461 8.85 36.89 -26.11
C ALA A 461 8.69 36.91 -24.58
N THR A 462 9.26 37.92 -23.90
CA THR A 462 9.11 38.13 -22.46
C THR A 462 7.65 38.32 -22.07
N ASN A 463 6.87 39.07 -22.84
CA ASN A 463 5.44 39.26 -22.58
C ASN A 463 4.64 37.96 -22.73
N LYS A 464 4.92 37.13 -23.75
CA LYS A 464 4.28 35.82 -23.91
C LYS A 464 4.57 34.90 -22.73
N LEU A 465 5.85 34.79 -22.35
CA LEU A 465 6.27 33.99 -21.20
C LEU A 465 5.66 34.49 -19.89
N LYS A 466 5.50 35.80 -19.72
CA LYS A 466 4.84 36.39 -18.56
C LYS A 466 3.37 35.97 -18.46
N VAL A 467 2.63 36.03 -19.57
CA VAL A 467 1.22 35.58 -19.61
C VAL A 467 1.08 34.08 -19.34
N GLU A 468 1.98 33.27 -19.89
CA GLU A 468 2.01 31.83 -19.61
C GLU A 468 2.32 31.54 -18.14
N ARG A 469 3.31 32.22 -17.55
CA ARG A 469 3.61 32.13 -16.12
C ARG A 469 2.41 32.48 -15.26
N GLU A 470 1.74 33.62 -15.52
CA GLU A 470 0.54 34.04 -14.77
C GLU A 470 -0.60 33.01 -14.90
N THR A 471 -0.74 32.38 -16.06
CA THR A 471 -1.75 31.33 -16.29
C THR A 471 -1.41 30.04 -15.54
N LEU A 472 -0.14 29.65 -15.49
CA LEU A 472 0.33 28.48 -14.76
C LEU A 472 0.25 28.70 -13.24
N GLU A 473 0.64 29.88 -12.75
CA GLU A 473 0.48 30.26 -11.34
C GLU A 473 -0.99 30.17 -10.91
N LYS A 474 -1.94 30.65 -11.72
CA LYS A 474 -3.38 30.50 -11.44
C LYS A 474 -3.82 29.04 -11.37
N LYS A 475 -3.37 28.20 -12.31
CA LYS A 475 -3.68 26.76 -12.30
C LYS A 475 -3.10 26.04 -11.09
N LEU A 476 -1.91 26.44 -10.63
CA LEU A 476 -1.27 25.91 -9.44
C LEU A 476 -2.08 26.24 -8.18
N HIS A 477 -2.44 27.51 -7.98
CA HIS A 477 -3.26 27.93 -6.84
C HIS A 477 -4.64 27.24 -6.82
N GLU A 478 -5.25 27.02 -7.99
CA GLU A 478 -6.51 26.27 -8.11
C GLU A 478 -6.35 24.79 -7.73
N ALA A 479 -5.24 24.16 -8.12
CA ALA A 479 -4.94 22.78 -7.77
C ALA A 479 -4.68 22.63 -6.26
N GLU A 480 -3.88 23.52 -5.67
CA GLU A 480 -3.61 23.56 -4.23
C GLU A 480 -4.90 23.72 -3.42
N ARG A 481 -5.81 24.60 -3.85
CA ARG A 481 -7.11 24.79 -3.20
C ARG A 481 -7.95 23.51 -3.21
N ARG A 482 -8.01 22.81 -4.35
CA ARG A 482 -8.75 21.53 -4.49
C ARG A 482 -8.16 20.42 -3.63
N VAL A 483 -6.84 20.35 -3.51
CA VAL A 483 -6.18 19.36 -2.63
C VAL A 483 -6.54 19.65 -1.17
N ASN A 484 -6.37 20.90 -0.73
CA ASN A 484 -6.72 21.31 0.63
C ASN A 484 -8.21 21.08 0.98
N GLU A 485 -9.12 21.25 0.02
CA GLU A 485 -10.55 20.97 0.21
C GLU A 485 -10.81 19.47 0.39
N LYS A 486 -10.22 18.63 -0.46
CA LYS A 486 -10.29 17.16 -0.33
C LYS A 486 -9.68 16.66 0.96
N ASP A 487 -8.57 17.23 1.40
CA ASP A 487 -7.94 16.86 2.67
C ASP A 487 -8.85 17.20 3.86
N ARG A 488 -9.55 18.34 3.82
CA ARG A 488 -10.53 18.72 4.85
C ARG A 488 -11.76 17.82 4.84
N GLU A 489 -12.24 17.40 3.67
CA GLU A 489 -13.34 16.44 3.55
C GLU A 489 -12.94 15.06 4.08
N GLY A 490 -11.76 14.56 3.67
CA GLY A 490 -11.20 13.30 4.16
C GLY A 490 -11.00 13.29 5.68
N GLU A 491 -10.53 14.40 6.27
CA GLU A 491 -10.39 14.52 7.73
C GLU A 491 -11.75 14.46 8.45
N LYS A 492 -12.80 15.10 7.90
CA LYS A 492 -14.15 15.02 8.48
C LYS A 492 -14.71 13.60 8.42
N GLU A 493 -14.52 12.91 7.29
CA GLU A 493 -14.93 11.51 7.13
C GLU A 493 -14.18 10.60 8.09
N TRP A 494 -12.87 10.77 8.22
CA TRP A 494 -12.04 10.01 9.16
C TRP A 494 -12.51 10.21 10.61
N GLN A 495 -12.79 11.45 11.03
CA GLN A 495 -13.34 11.74 12.36
C GLN A 495 -14.74 11.17 12.58
N SER A 496 -15.56 11.06 11.53
CA SER A 496 -16.88 10.42 11.60
C SER A 496 -16.74 8.91 11.78
N LEU A 497 -15.89 8.25 10.97
CA LEU A 497 -15.62 6.83 11.08
C LEU A 497 -15.00 6.47 12.43
N LYS A 498 -14.06 7.29 12.93
CA LYS A 498 -13.47 7.09 14.25
C LYS A 498 -14.53 7.11 15.37
N ARG A 499 -15.51 8.02 15.29
CA ARG A 499 -16.63 8.07 16.24
C ARG A 499 -17.51 6.82 16.16
N GLN A 500 -17.80 6.33 14.95
CA GLN A 500 -18.58 5.10 14.77
C GLN A 500 -17.86 3.87 15.32
N ILE A 501 -16.54 3.77 15.12
CA ILE A 501 -15.73 2.68 15.68
C ILE A 501 -15.80 2.71 17.22
N THR A 502 -15.61 3.88 17.84
CA THR A 502 -15.68 3.98 19.31
C THR A 502 -17.07 3.63 19.87
N GLU A 503 -18.14 3.96 19.13
CA GLU A 503 -19.50 3.60 19.50
C GLU A 503 -19.73 2.08 19.40
N LEU A 504 -19.28 1.45 18.32
CA LEU A 504 -19.38 0.00 18.14
C LEU A 504 -18.54 -0.77 19.17
N GLU A 505 -17.35 -0.28 19.51
CA GLU A 505 -16.52 -0.85 20.58
C GLU A 505 -17.20 -0.75 21.94
N PHE A 506 -17.89 0.36 22.22
CA PHE A 506 -18.66 0.54 23.44
C PHE A 506 -19.85 -0.44 23.51
N GLN A 507 -20.64 -0.52 22.44
CA GLN A 507 -21.77 -1.44 22.35
C GLN A 507 -21.33 -2.90 22.50
N LEU A 508 -20.23 -3.29 21.85
CA LEU A 508 -19.68 -4.64 21.99
C LEU A 508 -19.29 -4.96 23.44
N LYS A 509 -18.70 -3.99 24.15
CA LYS A 509 -18.31 -4.17 25.55
C LYS A 509 -19.53 -4.28 26.48
N GLU A 510 -20.59 -3.53 26.20
CA GLU A 510 -21.85 -3.61 26.94
C GLU A 510 -22.53 -4.96 26.73
N GLU A 511 -22.64 -5.42 25.48
CA GLU A 511 -23.19 -6.75 25.13
C GLU A 511 -22.38 -7.89 25.76
N GLN A 512 -21.04 -7.79 25.76
CA GLN A 512 -20.18 -8.76 26.46
C GLN A 512 -20.43 -8.78 27.96
N SER A 513 -20.66 -7.62 28.59
CA SER A 513 -21.00 -7.54 30.02
C SER A 513 -22.35 -8.18 30.32
N ILE A 514 -23.36 -7.93 29.48
CA ILE A 514 -24.69 -8.54 29.62
C ILE A 514 -24.60 -10.06 29.44
N HIS A 515 -23.94 -10.52 28.39
CA HIS A 515 -23.74 -11.95 28.14
C HIS A 515 -23.04 -12.64 29.32
N ASN A 516 -22.01 -12.02 29.90
CA ASN A 516 -21.31 -12.56 31.06
C ASN A 516 -22.22 -12.64 32.30
N SER A 517 -23.08 -11.64 32.52
CA SER A 517 -24.08 -11.67 33.61
C SER A 517 -25.07 -12.82 33.43
N VAL A 518 -25.65 -12.96 32.23
CA VAL A 518 -26.61 -14.02 31.92
C VAL A 518 -25.98 -15.41 32.03
N ALA A 519 -24.73 -15.56 31.56
CA ALA A 519 -23.99 -16.81 31.68
C ALA A 519 -23.74 -17.20 33.14
N GLU A 520 -23.45 -16.23 34.01
CA GLU A 520 -23.23 -16.49 35.44
C GLU A 520 -24.54 -16.82 36.17
N GLU A 521 -25.64 -16.13 35.83
CA GLU A 521 -26.99 -16.47 36.33
C GLU A 521 -27.40 -17.90 35.93
N MET A 522 -27.19 -18.29 34.66
CA MET A 522 -27.46 -19.66 34.21
C MET A 522 -26.59 -20.70 34.96
N LYS A 523 -25.32 -20.40 35.23
CA LYS A 523 -24.46 -21.32 36.01
C LYS A 523 -24.98 -21.52 37.42
N GLU A 524 -25.39 -20.44 38.11
CA GLU A 524 -25.95 -20.54 39.45
C GLU A 524 -27.28 -21.30 39.46
N GLU A 525 -28.13 -21.09 38.44
CA GLU A 525 -29.38 -21.85 38.31
C GLU A 525 -29.14 -23.35 38.04
N ILE A 526 -28.17 -23.68 37.18
CA ILE A 526 -27.74 -25.07 36.95
C ILE A 526 -27.25 -25.69 38.26
N LYS A 527 -26.35 -25.03 39.01
CA LYS A 527 -25.87 -25.53 40.32
C LYS A 527 -27.04 -25.80 41.27
N LYS A 528 -27.99 -24.87 41.37
CA LYS A 528 -29.18 -25.02 42.22
C LYS A 528 -30.01 -26.24 41.81
N LYS A 529 -30.27 -26.41 40.51
CA LYS A 529 -31.04 -27.55 39.97
C LYS A 529 -30.32 -28.87 40.16
N THR A 530 -28.99 -28.90 40.02
CA THR A 530 -28.19 -30.08 40.32
C THR A 530 -28.30 -30.48 41.80
N CYS A 531 -28.19 -29.53 42.73
CA CYS A 531 -28.39 -29.83 44.16
C CYS A 531 -29.82 -30.29 44.50
N GLU A 532 -30.84 -29.74 43.84
CA GLU A 532 -32.23 -30.21 43.99
C GLU A 532 -32.39 -31.66 43.51
N LEU A 533 -31.80 -32.00 42.36
CA LEU A 533 -31.80 -33.37 41.83
C LEU A 533 -31.07 -34.35 42.75
N GLU A 534 -29.91 -33.98 43.29
CA GLU A 534 -29.18 -34.83 44.23
C GLU A 534 -30.02 -35.16 45.47
N LYS A 535 -30.72 -34.16 46.03
CA LYS A 535 -31.64 -34.38 47.16
C LYS A 535 -32.77 -35.35 46.80
N LEU A 536 -33.43 -35.14 45.65
CA LEU A 536 -34.50 -36.03 45.19
C LEU A 536 -34.01 -37.46 44.95
N THR A 537 -32.80 -37.63 44.41
CA THR A 537 -32.22 -38.96 44.22
C THR A 537 -31.94 -39.66 45.54
N GLU A 538 -31.54 -38.92 46.58
CA GLU A 538 -31.30 -39.48 47.90
C GLU A 538 -32.62 -39.86 48.61
N GLU A 539 -33.64 -39.01 48.51
CA GLU A 539 -35.01 -39.31 48.97
C GLU A 539 -35.57 -40.56 48.28
N GLN A 540 -35.37 -40.69 46.96
CA GLN A 540 -35.78 -41.87 46.20
C GLN A 540 -35.10 -43.15 46.70
N LYS A 541 -33.79 -43.10 46.98
CA LYS A 541 -33.07 -44.25 47.56
C LYS A 541 -33.61 -44.64 48.93
N GLN A 542 -33.88 -43.66 49.80
CA GLN A 542 -34.46 -43.91 51.12
C GLN A 542 -35.83 -44.58 51.01
N LEU A 543 -36.70 -44.09 50.12
CA LEU A 543 -38.01 -44.70 49.85
C LEU A 543 -37.90 -46.15 49.37
N ILE A 544 -36.97 -46.44 48.46
CA ILE A 544 -36.73 -47.81 47.98
C ILE A 544 -36.27 -48.72 49.13
N GLN A 545 -35.36 -48.25 49.97
CA GLN A 545 -34.90 -49.01 51.13
C GLN A 545 -36.04 -49.30 52.11
N THR A 546 -36.89 -48.30 52.37
CA THR A 546 -38.05 -48.43 53.25
C THR A 546 -39.07 -49.41 52.67
N MET A 547 -39.32 -49.35 51.36
CA MET A 547 -40.22 -50.26 50.66
C MET A 547 -39.72 -51.72 50.75
N ASN A 548 -38.42 -51.94 50.55
CA ASN A 548 -37.83 -53.27 50.67
C ASN A 548 -37.97 -53.82 52.10
N GLN A 549 -37.75 -52.99 53.11
CA GLN A 549 -37.92 -53.37 54.52
C GLN A 549 -39.37 -53.77 54.83
N VAL A 550 -40.36 -53.00 54.35
CA VAL A 550 -41.78 -53.33 54.49
C VAL A 550 -42.13 -54.63 53.74
N GLN A 551 -41.53 -54.87 52.57
CA GLN A 551 -41.73 -56.14 51.85
C GLN A 551 -41.18 -57.34 52.63
N GLU A 552 -40.00 -57.22 53.26
CA GLU A 552 -39.42 -58.25 54.12
C GLU A 552 -40.29 -58.53 55.35
N GLU A 553 -40.77 -57.48 56.03
CA GLU A 553 -41.69 -57.60 57.16
C GLU A 553 -42.99 -58.29 56.77
N ASN A 554 -43.56 -57.91 55.62
CA ASN A 554 -44.79 -58.54 55.11
C ASN A 554 -44.57 -60.02 54.76
N ALA A 555 -43.40 -60.39 54.21
CA ALA A 555 -43.04 -61.77 53.96
C ALA A 555 -42.91 -62.58 55.25
N LEU A 556 -42.29 -62.01 56.30
CA LEU A 556 -42.19 -62.63 57.63
C LEU A 556 -43.55 -62.83 58.29
N LEU A 557 -44.44 -61.85 58.17
CA LEU A 557 -45.81 -61.95 58.68
C LEU A 557 -46.61 -63.03 57.94
N GLN A 558 -46.50 -63.09 56.61
CA GLN A 558 -47.12 -64.15 55.82
C GLN A 558 -46.61 -65.54 56.23
N ASP A 559 -45.31 -65.68 56.48
CA ASP A 559 -44.72 -66.94 56.94
C ASP A 559 -45.16 -67.32 58.36
N THR A 560 -45.31 -66.33 59.24
CA THR A 560 -45.83 -66.53 60.60
C THR A 560 -47.29 -66.97 60.57
N VAL A 561 -48.13 -66.30 59.77
CA VAL A 561 -49.54 -66.68 59.58
C VAL A 561 -49.64 -68.10 59.00
N ARG A 562 -48.77 -68.45 58.06
CA ARG A 562 -48.70 -69.80 57.48
C ARG A 562 -48.40 -70.86 58.55
N ARG A 563 -47.37 -70.65 59.38
CA ARG A 563 -47.01 -71.56 60.48
C ARG A 563 -48.12 -71.70 61.52
N GLU A 564 -48.74 -70.60 61.94
CA GLU A 564 -49.90 -70.63 62.85
C GLU A 564 -51.09 -71.40 62.26
N CYS A 565 -51.31 -71.31 60.95
CA CYS A 565 -52.35 -72.10 60.27
C CYS A 565 -52.00 -73.60 60.25
N GLU A 566 -50.73 -73.94 59.99
CA GLU A 566 -50.22 -75.33 60.04
C GLU A 566 -50.37 -75.91 61.45
N GLU A 567 -49.94 -75.20 62.49
CA GLU A 567 -50.07 -75.62 63.89
C GLU A 567 -51.55 -75.78 64.32
N ARG A 568 -52.43 -74.84 63.95
CA ARG A 568 -53.88 -74.99 64.21
C ARG A 568 -54.48 -76.19 63.48
N TYR A 569 -54.02 -76.49 62.27
CA TYR A 569 -54.46 -77.65 61.53
C TYR A 569 -54.05 -78.94 62.24
N GLU A 570 -52.78 -79.06 62.65
CA GLU A 570 -52.25 -80.20 63.41
C GLU A 570 -52.97 -80.37 64.76
N LEU A 571 -53.19 -79.28 65.50
CA LEU A 571 -53.95 -79.30 66.75
C LEU A 571 -55.38 -79.76 66.53
N THR A 572 -56.04 -79.29 65.46
CA THR A 572 -57.40 -79.71 65.10
C THR A 572 -57.44 -81.19 64.75
N GLU A 573 -56.43 -81.69 64.02
CA GLU A 573 -56.28 -83.10 63.70
C GLU A 573 -56.08 -83.96 64.95
N ALA A 574 -55.20 -83.54 65.86
CA ALA A 574 -54.98 -84.20 67.15
C ALA A 574 -56.27 -84.21 68.01
N LEU A 575 -57.05 -83.12 68.02
CA LEU A 575 -58.33 -83.03 68.71
C LEU A 575 -59.38 -83.98 68.10
N VAL A 576 -59.39 -84.13 66.78
CA VAL A 576 -60.24 -85.09 66.06
C VAL A 576 -59.83 -86.53 66.38
N GLN A 577 -58.54 -86.83 66.45
CA GLN A 577 -58.02 -88.14 66.86
C GLN A 577 -58.36 -88.44 68.33
N ALA A 578 -58.18 -87.48 69.25
CA ALA A 578 -58.57 -87.61 70.65
C ALA A 578 -60.09 -87.83 70.81
N LYS A 579 -60.93 -87.13 70.04
CA LYS A 579 -62.38 -87.39 69.99
C LYS A 579 -62.71 -88.79 69.48
N LYS A 580 -61.98 -89.32 68.49
CA LYS A 580 -62.14 -90.70 68.03
C LYS A 580 -61.77 -91.71 69.12
N GLN A 581 -60.67 -91.50 69.84
CA GLN A 581 -60.27 -92.36 70.96
C GLN A 581 -61.29 -92.34 72.11
N VAL A 582 -61.88 -91.18 72.43
CA VAL A 582 -62.98 -91.06 73.42
C VAL A 582 -64.26 -91.75 72.94
N MET A 583 -64.56 -91.71 71.64
CA MET A 583 -65.70 -92.43 71.05
C MET A 583 -65.48 -93.96 71.01
N GLU A 584 -64.24 -94.42 70.89
CA GLU A 584 -63.87 -95.84 71.02
C GLU A 584 -63.93 -96.31 72.48
N LEU A 585 -63.49 -95.49 73.44
CA LEU A 585 -63.66 -95.76 74.88
C LEU A 585 -65.14 -95.76 75.33
N LYS A 586 -66.00 -94.97 74.69
CA LYS A 586 -67.46 -95.01 74.91
C LYS A 586 -68.17 -96.23 74.32
N LYS A 587 -67.52 -97.03 73.47
CA LYS A 587 -68.08 -98.28 72.91
C LYS A 587 -67.72 -99.54 73.71
N LEU A 588 -66.87 -99.45 74.73
CA LEU A 588 -66.42 -100.58 75.57
C LEU A 588 -66.83 -100.52 77.06
N GLY A 589 -67.67 -99.54 77.46
CA GLY A 589 -68.20 -99.43 78.83
C GLY A 589 -69.73 -99.37 78.84
N GLY A 590 -70.37 -100.49 79.16
CA GLY A 590 -71.81 -100.57 79.37
C GLY A 590 -72.26 -100.03 80.73
N ASN A 591 -73.48 -99.46 80.74
CA ASN A 591 -74.44 -99.26 81.84
C ASN A 591 -73.95 -98.67 83.17
N PHE A 592 -74.42 -97.46 83.52
CA PHE A 592 -75.24 -97.21 84.72
C PHE A 592 -75.90 -95.80 84.66
N PRO A 593 -77.19 -95.64 85.03
CA PRO A 593 -77.92 -94.36 85.06
C PRO A 593 -77.88 -93.69 86.45
N LEU A 594 -78.58 -92.54 86.60
CA LEU A 594 -78.81 -91.67 87.79
C LEU A 594 -77.83 -90.47 87.92
N THR A 595 -78.19 -89.21 88.21
CA THR A 595 -79.46 -88.50 88.51
C THR A 595 -79.23 -86.98 88.36
N GLN A 596 -80.34 -86.24 88.31
CA GLN A 596 -80.51 -84.79 88.41
C GLN A 596 -79.61 -84.05 89.43
N CYS A 597 -79.17 -82.84 89.08
CA CYS A 597 -79.42 -81.66 89.92
C CYS A 597 -79.22 -80.34 89.15
N SER A 598 -80.06 -79.38 89.52
CA SER A 598 -80.29 -78.05 88.96
C SER A 598 -79.36 -76.99 89.56
N LEU A 599 -79.48 -75.76 89.03
CA LEU A 599 -79.02 -74.46 89.58
C LEU A 599 -77.53 -74.15 89.31
N VAL A 600 -77.05 -72.94 89.03
CA VAL A 600 -77.61 -71.58 89.00
C VAL A 600 -76.64 -70.65 88.25
N THR A 601 -77.20 -69.54 87.77
CA THR A 601 -76.60 -68.35 87.17
C THR A 601 -75.26 -67.84 87.74
N SER A 602 -74.43 -67.22 86.89
CA SER A 602 -73.76 -65.94 87.19
C SER A 602 -73.27 -65.26 85.92
N LYS A 603 -73.60 -63.97 85.83
CA LYS A 603 -73.05 -62.96 84.91
C LYS A 603 -71.71 -62.46 85.44
N GLU A 604 -71.01 -61.74 84.56
CA GLU A 604 -70.21 -60.50 84.76
C GLU A 604 -68.77 -60.64 84.24
N ASN A 605 -68.49 -59.91 83.15
CA ASN A 605 -67.77 -58.61 83.11
C ASN A 605 -66.24 -58.79 83.09
N VAL A 606 -65.56 -58.15 82.14
CA VAL A 606 -64.84 -56.88 82.36
C VAL A 606 -63.99 -56.57 81.13
N SER A 607 -64.08 -55.31 80.72
CA SER A 607 -63.27 -54.59 79.75
C SER A 607 -61.77 -54.57 80.07
N ARG A 608 -60.94 -54.67 79.03
CA ARG A 608 -60.00 -53.61 78.63
C ARG A 608 -59.60 -53.78 77.19
#